data_AF-A0A1C4AR49-F1
#
_entry.id   AF-A0A1C4AR49-F1
#
_cell.length_a   1.000
_cell.length_b   1.000
_cell.length_c   1.000
_cell.angle_alpha   90.00
_cell.angle_beta   90.00
_cell.angle_gamma   90.00
#
_symmetry.space_group_name_H-M   'P 1'
#
loop_
_entity.id
_entity.type
_entity.pdbx_description
1 polymer ?
#
loop_
_entity_poly.entity_id
_entity_poly.type
_entity_poly.pdbx_seq_one_letter_code
_entity_poly.pdbx_strand_id
1 'polypeptide(L)'
;MQNIGVEFKLKVHSKRWGHKDTYNLTKTEKGWVVGTAKGKVESDTYASPGLEKAFTGEGISYPADLGYFLSDIWEASQTKSEEEVKGYFDKLGEWISTTEATKPDFSPLAL
;
A
#
# COMPACT_ATOMS: atom_id res chain seq x y z
N MET A 1 -17.88 -15.33 -1.53
CA MET A 1 -16.83 -14.46 -2.09
C MET A 1 -15.60 -14.61 -1.23
N GLN A 2 -14.44 -14.81 -1.82
CA GLN A 2 -13.24 -15.03 -1.04
C GLN A 2 -12.70 -13.70 -0.49
N ASN A 3 -12.26 -13.74 0.76
CA ASN A 3 -11.58 -12.68 1.51
C ASN A 3 -12.34 -11.36 1.75
N ILE A 4 -13.65 -11.25 1.50
CA ILE A 4 -14.41 -10.04 1.88
C ILE A 4 -14.34 -9.83 3.40
N GLY A 5 -14.01 -8.62 3.83
CA GLY A 5 -13.82 -8.27 5.25
C GLY A 5 -12.46 -8.66 5.83
N VAL A 6 -11.64 -9.40 5.09
CA VAL A 6 -10.27 -9.73 5.52
C VAL A 6 -9.38 -8.50 5.38
N GLU A 7 -8.56 -8.27 6.41
CA GLU A 7 -7.58 -7.18 6.46
C GLU A 7 -6.18 -7.70 6.12
N PHE A 8 -5.58 -7.12 5.07
CA PHE A 8 -4.20 -7.38 4.69
C PHE A 8 -3.30 -6.23 5.11
N LYS A 9 -2.04 -6.54 5.44
CA LYS A 9 -1.06 -5.55 5.90
C LYS A 9 -0.04 -5.27 4.80
N LEU A 10 0.02 -4.01 4.37
CA LEU A 10 1.06 -3.49 3.51
C LEU A 10 2.10 -2.76 4.36
N LYS A 11 3.31 -3.32 4.46
CA LYS A 11 4.41 -2.72 5.23
C LYS A 11 5.38 -1.99 4.31
N VAL A 12 5.60 -0.71 4.54
CA VAL A 12 6.39 0.15 3.66
C VAL A 12 7.43 0.92 4.47
N HIS A 13 8.69 0.93 4.02
CA HIS A 13 9.74 1.76 4.61
C HIS A 13 9.45 3.25 4.35
N SER A 14 9.47 4.06 5.41
CA SER A 14 9.49 5.52 5.30
C SER A 14 10.91 6.02 5.47
N LYS A 15 11.48 6.65 4.43
CA LYS A 15 12.82 7.25 4.52
C LYS A 15 12.84 8.39 5.54
N ARG A 16 11.72 9.12 5.66
CA ARG A 16 11.56 10.22 6.61
C ARG A 16 11.67 9.78 8.07
N TRP A 17 11.09 8.63 8.40
CA TRP A 17 11.02 8.15 9.79
C TRP A 17 12.03 7.05 10.12
N GLY A 18 12.67 6.46 9.12
CA GLY A 18 13.68 5.42 9.30
C GLY A 18 13.12 4.05 9.73
N HIS A 19 11.79 3.87 9.71
CA HIS A 19 11.13 2.61 10.06
C HIS A 19 10.08 2.21 9.01
N LYS A 20 9.52 1.00 9.16
CA LYS A 20 8.41 0.53 8.33
C LYS A 20 7.08 0.96 8.96
N ASP A 21 6.24 1.60 8.17
CA ASP A 21 4.86 1.91 8.49
C ASP A 21 3.94 0.79 7.98
N THR A 22 2.82 0.56 8.66
CA THR A 22 1.83 -0.44 8.27
C THR A 22 0.55 0.24 7.80
N TYR A 23 0.12 -0.10 6.60
CA TYR A 23 -1.13 0.31 5.98
C TYR A 23 -2.04 -0.91 5.89
N ASN A 24 -3.26 -0.81 6.41
CA ASN A 24 -4.21 -1.91 6.41
C ASN A 24 -5.13 -1.78 5.19
N LEU A 25 -5.29 -2.84 4.41
CA LEU A 25 -6.23 -2.90 3.30
C LEU A 25 -7.27 -3.97 3.60
N THR A 26 -8.47 -3.55 3.96
CA THR A 26 -9.60 -4.45 4.15
C THR A 26 -10.34 -4.61 2.83
N LYS A 27 -10.51 -5.84 2.36
CA LYS A 27 -11.25 -6.10 1.13
C LYS A 27 -12.74 -5.82 1.32
N THR A 28 -13.34 -5.13 0.35
CA THR A 28 -14.80 -4.95 0.24
C THR A 28 -15.32 -5.47 -1.09
N GLU A 29 -16.65 -5.46 -1.26
CA GLU A 29 -17.28 -5.83 -2.53
C GLU A 29 -16.97 -4.87 -3.67
N LYS A 30 -16.54 -3.63 -3.37
CA LYS A 30 -16.33 -2.56 -4.36
C LYS A 30 -14.87 -2.13 -4.51
N GLY A 31 -13.98 -2.66 -3.66
CA GLY A 31 -12.58 -2.25 -3.62
C GLY A 31 -11.96 -2.49 -2.26
N TRP A 32 -11.31 -1.46 -1.72
CA TRP A 32 -10.58 -1.53 -0.45
C TRP A 32 -11.11 -0.52 0.56
N VAL A 33 -10.96 -0.82 1.85
CA VAL A 33 -10.90 0.19 2.90
C VAL A 33 -9.45 0.31 3.33
N VAL A 34 -8.87 1.47 3.10
CA VAL A 34 -7.48 1.78 3.48
C VAL A 34 -7.46 2.35 4.88
N GLY A 35 -6.88 1.61 5.82
CA GLY A 35 -6.65 2.00 7.21
C GLY A 35 -5.23 2.53 7.42
N THR A 36 -5.15 3.68 8.06
CA THR A 36 -3.91 4.35 8.47
C THR A 36 -4.00 4.76 9.94
N ALA A 37 -2.92 5.27 10.53
CA ALA A 37 -2.94 5.88 11.86
C ALA A 37 -3.92 7.06 11.97
N LYS A 38 -4.27 7.71 10.85
CA LYS A 38 -5.16 8.89 10.79
C LYS A 38 -6.63 8.52 10.60
N GLY A 39 -6.94 7.25 10.35
CA GLY A 39 -8.30 6.78 10.12
C GLY A 39 -8.42 5.85 8.92
N LYS A 40 -9.67 5.61 8.51
CA LYS A 40 -10.03 4.71 7.41
C LYS A 40 -10.65 5.48 6.24
N VAL A 41 -10.35 5.07 5.02
CA VAL A 41 -10.85 5.68 3.78
C VAL A 41 -11.37 4.57 2.88
N GLU A 42 -12.63 4.66 2.45
CA GLU A 42 -13.15 3.79 1.39
C GLU A 42 -12.48 4.12 0.06
N SER A 43 -12.19 3.10 -0.73
CA SER A 43 -11.44 3.22 -1.96
C SER A 43 -11.90 2.19 -2.98
N ASP A 44 -11.64 2.49 -4.24
CA ASP A 44 -11.87 1.56 -5.36
C ASP A 44 -10.88 0.39 -5.33
N THR A 45 -10.91 -0.47 -6.36
CA THR A 45 -10.01 -1.63 -6.50
C THR A 45 -8.54 -1.22 -6.63
N TYR A 46 -8.27 0.01 -7.06
CA TYR A 46 -6.92 0.60 -7.17
C TYR A 46 -6.45 1.20 -5.83
N ALA A 47 -7.26 1.08 -4.77
CA ALA A 47 -7.06 1.72 -3.46
C ALA A 47 -7.01 3.26 -3.52
N SER A 48 -7.62 3.85 -4.55
CA SER A 48 -7.77 5.29 -4.68
C SER A 48 -9.07 5.77 -4.00
N PRO A 49 -9.04 6.91 -3.29
CA PRO A 49 -7.89 7.79 -3.05
C PRO A 49 -7.09 7.46 -1.79
N GLY A 50 -7.45 6.38 -1.06
CA GLY A 50 -6.98 6.12 0.30
C GLY A 50 -5.47 6.01 0.41
N LEU A 51 -4.84 5.13 -0.37
CA LEU A 51 -3.41 4.84 -0.22
C LEU A 51 -2.54 5.96 -0.79
N GLU A 52 -2.94 6.54 -1.93
CA GLU A 52 -2.26 7.67 -2.57
C GLU A 52 -2.16 8.87 -1.61
N LYS A 53 -3.29 9.23 -0.97
CA LYS A 53 -3.32 10.31 0.02
C LYS A 53 -2.45 10.01 1.24
N ALA A 54 -2.43 8.75 1.67
CA ALA A 54 -1.62 8.34 2.81
C ALA A 54 -0.12 8.48 2.51
N PHE A 55 0.35 7.96 1.38
CA PHE A 55 1.76 8.06 0.97
C PHE A 55 2.18 9.50 0.68
N THR A 56 1.33 10.28 0.02
CA THR A 56 1.59 11.71 -0.23
C THR A 56 1.72 12.49 1.07
N GLY A 57 0.86 12.23 2.05
CA GLY A 57 0.91 12.89 3.36
C GLY A 57 2.14 12.53 4.19
N GLU A 58 2.70 11.34 4.00
CA GLU A 58 3.91 10.89 4.69
C GLU A 58 5.20 11.14 3.89
N GLY A 59 5.09 11.58 2.63
CA GLY A 59 6.23 11.86 1.75
C GLY A 59 6.93 10.61 1.21
N ILE A 60 6.19 9.49 1.14
CA ILE A 60 6.67 8.21 0.62
C ILE A 60 6.64 8.24 -0.91
N SER A 61 7.73 7.83 -1.53
CA SER A 61 7.87 7.67 -2.97
C SER A 61 7.51 6.23 -3.35
N TYR A 62 6.69 6.10 -4.39
CA TYR A 62 6.20 4.81 -4.84
C TYR A 62 6.05 4.80 -6.37
N PRO A 63 6.01 3.62 -7.00
CA PRO A 63 5.85 3.48 -8.44
C PRO A 63 4.49 3.99 -8.92
N ALA A 64 4.46 4.63 -10.09
CA ALA A 64 3.27 5.29 -10.63
C ALA A 64 2.12 4.33 -10.97
N ASP A 65 2.44 3.06 -11.21
CA ASP A 65 1.54 1.97 -11.57
C ASP A 65 1.06 1.15 -10.35
N LEU A 66 1.35 1.58 -9.12
CA LEU A 66 0.93 0.92 -7.88
C LEU A 66 -0.55 0.53 -7.85
N GLY A 67 -1.43 1.41 -8.35
CA GLY A 67 -2.87 1.15 -8.39
C GLY A 67 -3.23 -0.11 -9.17
N TYR A 68 -2.52 -0.42 -10.27
CA TYR A 68 -2.78 -1.61 -11.08
C TYR A 68 -2.47 -2.89 -10.29
N PHE A 69 -1.35 -2.93 -9.57
CA PHE A 69 -1.02 -4.06 -8.71
C PHE A 69 -2.05 -4.26 -7.59
N LEU A 70 -2.58 -3.18 -7.02
CA LEU A 70 -3.64 -3.27 -6.00
C LEU A 70 -4.96 -3.79 -6.57
N SER A 71 -5.29 -3.40 -7.80
CA SER A 71 -6.46 -3.93 -8.52
C SER A 71 -6.28 -5.42 -8.85
N ASP A 72 -5.09 -5.83 -9.29
CA ASP A 72 -4.77 -7.24 -9.56
C ASP A 72 -4.84 -8.09 -8.28
N ILE A 73 -4.34 -7.58 -7.16
CA ILE A 73 -4.44 -8.24 -5.85
C ILE A 73 -5.91 -8.33 -5.42
N TRP A 74 -6.72 -7.30 -5.68
CA TRP A 74 -8.14 -7.31 -5.36
C TRP A 74 -8.86 -8.40 -6.15
N GLU A 75 -8.60 -8.51 -7.45
CA GLU A 75 -9.17 -9.55 -8.31
C GLU A 75 -8.68 -10.95 -7.89
N ALA A 76 -7.37 -11.11 -7.67
CA ALA A 76 -6.79 -12.37 -7.21
C ALA A 76 -7.44 -12.84 -5.90
N SER A 77 -7.72 -11.93 -4.97
CA SER A 77 -8.35 -12.27 -3.70
C SER A 77 -9.77 -12.82 -3.82
N GLN A 78 -10.39 -12.82 -5.01
CA GLN A 78 -11.66 -13.50 -5.27
C GLN A 78 -11.52 -15.04 -5.32
N THR A 79 -10.31 -15.54 -5.61
CA THR A 79 -10.03 -16.97 -5.83
C THR A 79 -8.82 -17.52 -5.06
N LYS A 80 -8.00 -16.63 -4.47
CA LYS A 80 -6.75 -16.95 -3.75
C LYS A 80 -6.91 -16.97 -2.24
N SER A 81 -6.16 -17.85 -1.57
CA SER A 81 -6.19 -17.95 -0.10
C SER A 81 -5.72 -16.66 0.57
N GLU A 82 -6.06 -16.48 1.85
CA GLU A 82 -5.58 -15.34 2.64
C GLU A 82 -4.04 -15.29 2.67
N GLU A 83 -3.38 -16.44 2.80
CA GLU A 83 -1.92 -16.55 2.80
C GLU A 83 -1.30 -16.17 1.45
N GLU A 84 -1.90 -16.60 0.34
CA GLU A 84 -1.45 -16.21 -1.00
C GLU A 84 -1.55 -14.69 -1.19
N VAL A 85 -2.70 -14.10 -0.82
CA VAL A 85 -2.92 -12.65 -0.95
C VAL A 85 -2.00 -11.86 -0.04
N LYS A 86 -1.78 -12.32 1.19
CA LYS A 86 -0.77 -11.76 2.10
C LYS A 86 0.62 -11.78 1.46
N GLY A 87 1.00 -12.87 0.81
CA GLY A 87 2.26 -12.97 0.08
C GLY A 87 2.40 -11.95 -1.06
N TYR A 88 1.30 -11.57 -1.73
CA TYR A 88 1.32 -10.48 -2.72
C TYR A 88 1.55 -9.11 -2.06
N PHE A 89 0.89 -8.84 -0.93
CA PHE A 89 1.13 -7.60 -0.16
C PHE A 89 2.56 -7.50 0.38
N ASP A 90 3.15 -8.61 0.83
CA ASP A 90 4.54 -8.64 1.28
C ASP A 90 5.51 -8.27 0.14
N LYS A 91 5.31 -8.83 -1.07
CA LYS A 91 6.08 -8.47 -2.27
C LYS A 91 5.89 -7.01 -2.68
N LEU A 92 4.66 -6.52 -2.65
CA LEU A 92 4.33 -5.15 -2.99
C LEU A 92 4.98 -4.16 -2.01
N GLY A 93 4.94 -4.46 -0.71
CA GLY A 93 5.59 -3.66 0.33
C GLY A 93 7.11 -3.60 0.19
N GLU A 94 7.74 -4.70 -0.20
CA GLU A 94 9.18 -4.75 -0.48
C GLU A 94 9.55 -3.81 -1.65
N TRP A 95 8.83 -3.89 -2.77
CA TRP A 95 9.10 -3.06 -3.96
C TRP A 95 8.92 -1.56 -3.70
N ILE A 96 7.85 -1.16 -2.98
CA ILE A 96 7.65 0.23 -2.57
C ILE A 96 8.79 0.67 -1.63
N SER A 97 9.17 -0.20 -0.67
CA SER A 97 10.26 0.11 0.25
C SER A 97 11.59 0.30 -0.48
N THR A 98 11.88 -0.49 -1.51
CA THR A 98 13.06 -0.30 -2.37
C THR A 98 13.00 1.03 -3.11
N THR A 99 11.84 1.37 -3.69
CA THR A 99 11.64 2.65 -4.39
C THR A 99 11.90 3.85 -3.48
N GLU A 100 11.33 3.84 -2.28
CA GLU A 100 11.52 4.92 -1.30
C GLU A 100 12.96 4.98 -0.76
N ALA A 101 13.57 3.83 -0.46
CA ALA A 101 14.95 3.78 0.05
C ALA A 101 15.97 4.28 -0.99
N THR A 102 15.72 4.05 -2.28
CA THR A 102 16.61 4.43 -3.38
C THR A 102 16.40 5.84 -3.90
N LYS A 103 15.41 6.57 -3.37
CA LYS A 103 15.19 8.00 -3.68
C LYS A 103 16.47 8.80 -3.41
N PRO A 104 16.92 9.65 -4.36
CA PRO A 104 18.07 10.53 -4.15
C PRO A 104 17.90 11.43 -2.91
N ASP A 105 19.00 11.69 -2.21
CA ASP A 105 19.05 12.70 -1.16
C ASP A 105 19.72 13.97 -1.69
N PHE A 106 18.91 15.02 -1.84
CA PHE A 106 19.37 16.34 -2.25
C PHE A 106 19.46 17.32 -1.08
N SER A 107 19.34 16.87 0.18
CA SER A 107 19.56 17.71 1.35
C SER A 107 20.89 18.49 1.33
N PRO A 108 21.99 17.98 0.74
CA PRO A 108 23.23 18.77 0.61
C PRO A 108 23.16 19.95 -0.37
N LEU A 109 22.17 20.01 -1.27
CA LEU A 109 21.99 21.12 -2.21
C LEU A 109 21.37 22.37 -1.56
N ALA A 110 20.86 22.25 -0.33
CA ALA A 110 20.23 23.35 0.40
C ALA A 110 21.22 24.26 1.15
N LEU A 111 22.52 24.17 0.82
CA LEU A 111 23.61 25.01 1.35
C LEU A 111 23.75 26.34 0.59
#